data_AF-A0A5K0XW70-F1
#
_entry.id   AF-A0A5K0XW70-F1
#
_cell.length_a   1.000
_cell.length_b   1.000
_cell.length_c   1.000
_cell.angle_alpha   90.00
_cell.angle_beta   90.00
_cell.angle_gamma   90.00
#
_symmetry.space_group_name_H-M   'P 1'
#
loop_
_entity.id
_entity.type
_entity.pdbx_description
1 polymer ?
#
loop_
_entity_poly.entity_id
_entity_poly.type
_entity_poly.pdbx_seq_one_letter_code
_entity_poly.pdbx_strand_id
1 'polypeptide(L)'
;VDKICKVARKPLVVTYTGLIKACFDSGSIENGMYVYNHMTKFCSPNLVTYNMMLKAYVGHRMFNDAKGLFWKILEGAEVGSKVTGSGQKLMADSITFNTMLEACAAEEKWDEFECVYQRMLHHGYQFDVKRHLRLVLEASKAGK
;
A
#
# COMPACT_ATOMS: atom_id res chain seq x y z
N VAL A 1 7.91 -5.14 30.82
CA VAL A 1 8.78 -5.42 29.66
C VAL A 1 8.12 -5.00 28.34
N ASP A 2 6.84 -5.33 28.11
CA ASP A 2 6.12 -4.97 26.86
C ASP A 2 6.04 -3.48 26.51
N LYS A 3 5.88 -2.60 27.51
CA LYS A 3 5.91 -1.14 27.31
C LYS A 3 7.27 -0.65 26.81
N ILE A 4 8.36 -1.23 27.31
CA ILE A 4 9.74 -0.86 26.93
C ILE A 4 10.02 -1.31 25.49
N CYS A 5 9.58 -2.52 25.11
CA CYS A 5 9.69 -3.03 23.75
C CYS A 5 8.87 -2.20 22.74
N LYS A 6 7.66 -1.73 23.10
CA LYS A 6 6.85 -0.85 22.24
C LYS A 6 7.49 0.53 22.04
N VAL A 7 8.12 1.09 23.07
CA VAL A 7 8.83 2.38 22.98
C VAL A 7 10.07 2.28 22.10
N ALA A 8 10.79 1.16 22.11
CA ALA A 8 11.95 0.95 21.22
C ALA A 8 11.55 0.69 19.74
N ARG A 9 10.39 0.06 19.48
CA ARG A 9 9.95 -0.29 18.12
C ARG A 9 9.43 0.91 17.31
N LYS A 10 8.78 1.90 17.94
CA LYS A 10 8.25 3.07 17.22
C LYS A 10 9.34 3.92 16.54
N PRO A 11 10.44 4.29 17.21
CA PRO A 11 11.58 4.97 16.59
C PRO A 11 12.18 4.16 15.44
N LEU A 12 12.22 2.82 15.58
CA LEU A 12 12.74 1.94 14.54
C LEU A 12 11.87 2.00 13.27
N VAL A 13 10.54 1.95 13.41
CA VAL A 13 9.62 2.11 12.28
C VAL A 13 9.84 3.45 11.57
N VAL A 14 9.87 4.55 12.31
CA VAL A 14 10.09 5.90 11.74
C VAL A 14 11.42 5.99 11.00
N THR A 15 12.49 5.41 11.55
CA THR A 15 13.82 5.40 10.93
C THR A 15 13.79 4.63 9.60
N TYR A 16 13.24 3.42 9.58
CA TYR A 16 13.13 2.64 8.34
C TYR A 16 12.23 3.33 7.31
N THR A 17 11.07 3.85 7.70
CA THR A 17 10.19 4.60 6.78
C THR A 17 10.92 5.81 6.18
N GLY A 18 11.73 6.52 6.97
CA GLY A 18 12.55 7.63 6.49
C GLY A 18 13.62 7.21 5.48
N LEU A 19 14.32 6.10 5.76
CA LEU A 19 15.33 5.54 4.85
C LEU A 19 14.70 5.08 3.53
N ILE A 20 13.56 4.37 3.59
CA ILE A 20 12.80 3.95 2.40
C ILE A 20 12.43 5.17 1.56
N LYS A 21 11.90 6.22 2.20
CA LYS A 21 11.54 7.47 1.52
C LYS A 21 12.75 8.09 0.81
N ALA A 22 13.89 8.21 1.49
CA ALA A 22 15.10 8.77 0.91
C ALA A 22 15.62 7.96 -0.28
N CYS A 23 15.53 6.63 -0.23
CA CYS A 23 15.88 5.77 -1.37
C CYS A 23 14.95 6.04 -2.57
N PHE A 24 13.64 6.15 -2.34
CA PHE A 24 12.69 6.42 -3.43
C PHE A 24 12.79 7.84 -3.98
N ASP A 25 12.98 8.85 -3.13
CA ASP A 25 13.19 10.24 -3.56
C ASP A 25 14.47 10.41 -4.39
N SER A 26 15.48 9.55 -4.18
CA SER A 26 16.71 9.50 -4.98
C SER A 26 16.60 8.58 -6.22
N GLY A 27 15.43 8.00 -6.48
CA GLY A 27 15.18 7.09 -7.60
C GLY A 27 15.76 5.67 -7.42
N SER A 28 16.32 5.36 -6.25
CA SER A 28 16.95 4.07 -5.95
C SER A 28 15.95 3.07 -5.37
N ILE A 29 15.14 2.49 -6.24
CA ILE A 29 14.07 1.55 -5.88
C ILE A 29 14.64 0.29 -5.21
N GLU A 30 15.71 -0.27 -5.78
CA GLU A 30 16.34 -1.50 -5.29
C GLU A 30 16.77 -1.36 -3.84
N ASN A 31 17.41 -0.24 -3.51
CA ASN A 31 17.79 0.07 -2.13
C ASN A 31 16.56 0.29 -1.24
N GLY A 32 15.52 0.98 -1.72
CA GLY A 32 14.29 1.14 -0.97
C GLY A 32 13.60 -0.19 -0.65
N MET A 33 13.54 -1.10 -1.63
CA MET A 33 13.04 -2.46 -1.46
C MET A 33 13.90 -3.29 -0.51
N TYR A 34 15.23 -3.17 -0.59
CA TYR A 34 16.16 -3.81 0.33
C TYR A 34 15.90 -3.36 1.78
N VAL A 35 15.79 -2.04 2.00
CA VAL A 35 15.52 -1.46 3.32
C VAL A 35 14.14 -1.90 3.83
N TYR A 36 13.12 -1.95 2.98
CA TYR A 36 11.79 -2.46 3.35
C TYR A 36 11.82 -3.95 3.73
N ASN A 37 12.49 -4.78 2.94
CA ASN A 37 12.65 -6.21 3.25
C ASN A 37 13.45 -6.42 4.54
N HIS A 38 14.44 -5.57 4.81
CA HIS A 38 15.17 -5.58 6.07
C HIS A 38 14.25 -5.18 7.23
N MET A 39 13.47 -4.10 7.09
CA MET A 39 12.50 -3.63 8.09
C MET A 39 11.58 -4.75 8.55
N THR A 40 10.98 -5.52 7.63
CA THR A 40 10.04 -6.61 7.96
C THR A 40 10.63 -7.72 8.85
N LYS A 41 11.96 -7.82 8.95
CA LYS A 41 12.64 -8.77 9.85
C LYS A 41 12.77 -8.24 11.29
N PHE A 42 12.76 -6.92 11.49
CA PHE A 42 13.03 -6.28 12.78
C PHE A 42 11.81 -5.53 13.36
N CYS A 43 10.92 -5.04 12.51
CA CYS A 43 9.68 -4.39 12.92
C CYS A 43 8.57 -4.53 11.87
N SER A 44 7.33 -4.37 12.31
CA SER A 44 6.16 -4.39 11.42
C SER A 44 5.99 -3.05 10.72
N PRO A 45 5.91 -3.01 9.38
CA PRO A 45 5.54 -1.80 8.66
C PRO A 45 4.15 -1.32 9.07
N ASN A 46 3.97 0.01 9.07
CA ASN A 46 2.65 0.63 9.29
C ASN A 46 2.02 1.04 7.95
N LEU A 47 0.76 1.50 7.98
CA LEU A 47 0.03 1.92 6.78
C LEU A 47 0.78 3.00 5.97
N VAL A 48 1.48 3.92 6.63
CA VAL A 48 2.30 4.95 5.96
C VAL A 48 3.39 4.30 5.11
N THR A 49 4.10 3.32 5.66
CA THR A 49 5.15 2.58 4.95
C THR A 49 4.54 1.78 3.79
N TYR A 50 3.39 1.14 4.01
CA TYR A 50 2.69 0.40 2.97
C TYR A 50 2.24 1.27 1.80
N ASN A 51 1.60 2.41 2.07
CA ASN A 51 1.18 3.35 1.04
C ASN A 51 2.38 3.95 0.29
N MET A 52 3.52 4.13 0.96
CA MET A 52 4.75 4.56 0.31
C MET A 52 5.29 3.50 -0.65
N MET A 53 5.38 2.24 -0.22
CA MET A 53 5.79 1.12 -1.08
C MET A 53 4.84 0.93 -2.26
N LEU A 54 3.53 1.06 -2.02
CA LEU A 54 2.51 0.96 -3.06
C LEU A 54 2.73 1.99 -4.17
N LYS A 55 2.91 3.26 -3.78
CA LYS A 55 3.21 4.34 -4.74
C LYS A 55 4.52 4.11 -5.47
N ALA A 56 5.55 3.59 -4.81
CA ALA A 56 6.82 3.28 -5.44
C ALA A 56 6.65 2.18 -6.51
N TYR A 57 5.99 1.07 -6.18
CA TYR A 57 5.74 0.01 -7.15
C TYR A 57 4.95 0.51 -8.37
N VAL A 58 3.91 1.30 -8.15
CA VAL A 58 3.13 1.91 -9.24
C VAL A 58 3.97 2.87 -10.08
N GLY A 59 4.74 3.77 -9.45
CA GLY A 59 5.63 4.71 -10.13
C GLY A 59 6.72 4.05 -10.98
N HIS A 60 7.04 2.79 -10.68
CA HIS A 60 8.03 2.00 -11.38
C HIS A 60 7.45 0.87 -12.25
N ARG A 61 6.14 0.91 -12.53
CA ARG A 61 5.43 -0.05 -13.39
C ARG A 61 5.57 -1.51 -12.91
N MET A 62 5.68 -1.70 -11.59
CA MET A 62 5.74 -2.99 -10.93
C MET A 62 4.33 -3.41 -10.45
N PHE A 63 3.39 -3.54 -11.38
CA PHE A 63 1.97 -3.73 -11.05
C PHE A 63 1.69 -4.97 -10.20
N ASN A 64 2.34 -6.09 -10.49
CA ASN A 64 2.10 -7.33 -9.75
C ASN A 64 2.52 -7.20 -8.27
N ASP A 65 3.64 -6.52 -8.00
CA ASP A 65 4.08 -6.22 -6.64
C ASP A 65 3.13 -5.24 -5.94
N ALA A 66 2.68 -4.19 -6.66
CA ALA A 66 1.69 -3.25 -6.17
C ALA A 66 0.36 -3.95 -5.81
N LYS A 67 -0.13 -4.81 -6.71
CA LYS A 67 -1.33 -5.63 -6.51
C LYS A 67 -1.18 -6.57 -5.32
N GLY A 68 -0.07 -7.30 -5.22
CA GLY A 68 0.20 -8.19 -4.08
C GLY A 68 0.20 -7.42 -2.75
N LEU A 69 0.81 -6.23 -2.73
CA LEU A 69 0.82 -5.37 -1.54
C LEU A 69 -0.57 -4.83 -1.20
N PHE A 70 -1.34 -4.41 -2.20
CA PHE A 70 -2.70 -3.91 -2.02
C PHE A 70 -3.63 -4.96 -1.39
N TRP A 71 -3.64 -6.18 -1.92
CA TRP A 71 -4.46 -7.26 -1.36
C TRP A 71 -4.01 -7.64 0.04
N LYS A 72 -2.71 -7.61 0.33
CA LYS A 72 -2.17 -7.79 1.68
C LYS A 72 -2.69 -6.75 2.68
N ILE A 73 -2.80 -5.48 2.26
CA ILE A 73 -3.37 -4.40 3.09
C ILE A 73 -4.88 -4.63 3.29
N LEU A 74 -5.60 -5.03 2.24
CA LEU A 74 -7.04 -5.26 2.26
C LEU A 74 -7.49 -6.46 3.10
N GLU A 75 -6.76 -7.57 3.03
CA GLU A 75 -7.03 -8.78 3.79
C GLU A 75 -6.74 -8.60 5.30
N GLY A 76 -6.20 -7.44 5.69
CA GLY A 76 -5.85 -7.14 7.07
C GLY A 76 -4.78 -8.08 7.60
N ALA A 77 -3.93 -8.61 6.70
CA ALA A 77 -2.96 -9.64 7.04
C ALA A 77 -2.10 -9.19 8.23
N GLU A 78 -2.04 -10.03 9.27
CA GLU A 78 -1.12 -9.86 10.39
C GLU A 78 0.32 -9.97 9.88
N VAL A 79 0.95 -8.83 9.58
CA VAL A 79 2.37 -8.80 9.21
C VAL A 79 3.20 -8.74 10.47
N GLY A 80 3.25 -9.87 11.18
CA GLY A 80 4.03 -10.04 12.40
C GLY A 80 3.68 -11.32 13.15
N SER A 81 4.52 -12.33 12.98
CA SER A 81 4.68 -13.57 13.77
C SER A 81 3.97 -13.63 15.14
N LYS A 82 3.19 -14.71 15.33
CA LYS A 82 2.74 -15.49 16.52
C LYS A 82 3.08 -15.08 17.98
N VAL A 83 3.55 -13.88 18.30
CA VAL A 83 3.89 -13.50 19.68
C VAL A 83 3.36 -12.10 19.97
N THR A 84 2.38 -12.05 20.88
CA THR A 84 1.61 -10.91 21.40
C THR A 84 0.36 -10.54 20.60
N GLY A 85 -0.81 -10.90 21.15
CA GLY A 85 -2.16 -10.67 20.62
C GLY A 85 -2.61 -9.21 20.61
N SER A 86 -1.88 -8.36 19.89
CA SER A 86 -2.35 -7.04 19.48
C SER A 86 -1.86 -6.76 18.06
N GLY A 87 -2.34 -7.56 17.09
CA GLY A 87 -2.11 -7.32 15.67
C GLY A 87 -2.67 -5.96 15.29
N GLN A 88 -1.82 -5.08 14.78
CA GLN A 88 -2.28 -3.79 14.27
C GLN A 88 -2.98 -4.08 12.95
N LYS A 89 -4.31 -4.19 12.99
CA LYS A 89 -5.13 -4.43 11.79
C LYS A 89 -4.86 -3.29 10.79
N LEU A 90 -4.21 -3.62 9.69
CA LEU A 90 -4.05 -2.70 8.58
C LEU A 90 -5.44 -2.52 7.94
N MET A 91 -5.86 -1.27 7.83
CA MET A 91 -7.09 -0.91 7.14
C MET A 91 -6.67 -0.04 5.95
N ALA A 92 -7.03 -0.46 4.74
CA ALA A 92 -6.81 0.34 3.54
C ALA A 92 -7.49 1.70 3.70
N ASP A 93 -6.80 2.77 3.28
CA ASP A 93 -7.33 4.13 3.26
C ASP A 93 -7.63 4.59 1.83
N SER A 94 -8.14 5.81 1.68
CA SER A 94 -8.39 6.40 0.37
C SER A 94 -7.12 6.47 -0.49
N ILE A 95 -5.94 6.66 0.12
CA ILE A 95 -4.68 6.67 -0.63
C ILE A 95 -4.41 5.29 -1.22
N THR A 96 -4.62 4.22 -0.43
CA THR A 96 -4.46 2.83 -0.88
C THR A 96 -5.33 2.54 -2.11
N PHE A 97 -6.63 2.85 -2.05
CA PHE A 97 -7.55 2.61 -3.18
C PHE A 97 -7.25 3.47 -4.39
N ASN A 98 -7.07 4.78 -4.19
CA ASN A 98 -6.82 5.71 -5.30
C ASN A 98 -5.54 5.34 -6.05
N THR A 99 -4.48 4.98 -5.33
CA THR A 99 -3.21 4.58 -5.94
C THR A 99 -3.37 3.35 -6.82
N MET A 100 -4.14 2.34 -6.39
CA MET A 100 -4.37 1.15 -7.23
C MET A 100 -5.34 1.39 -8.39
N LEU A 101 -6.37 2.23 -8.22
CA LEU A 101 -7.25 2.61 -9.33
C LEU A 101 -6.46 3.33 -10.43
N GLU A 102 -5.59 4.28 -10.04
CA GLU A 102 -4.68 4.96 -10.97
C GLU A 102 -3.73 3.97 -11.66
N ALA A 103 -3.17 3.01 -10.92
CA ALA A 103 -2.30 1.97 -11.47
C ALA A 103 -3.02 1.07 -12.49
N CYS A 104 -4.25 0.64 -12.17
CA CYS A 104 -5.04 -0.20 -13.06
C CYS A 104 -5.39 0.54 -14.36
N ALA A 105 -5.75 1.82 -14.28
CA ALA A 105 -6.03 2.61 -15.47
C ALA A 105 -4.76 2.84 -16.32
N ALA A 106 -3.63 3.17 -15.70
CA ALA A 106 -2.36 3.41 -16.38
C ALA A 106 -1.82 2.17 -17.13
N GLU A 107 -2.16 0.97 -16.66
CA GLU A 107 -1.77 -0.31 -17.28
C GLU A 107 -2.93 -1.03 -17.99
N GLU A 108 -4.07 -0.34 -18.17
CA GLU A 108 -5.29 -0.86 -18.81
C GLU A 108 -5.78 -2.20 -18.21
N LYS A 109 -5.56 -2.40 -16.92
CA LYS A 109 -6.01 -3.57 -16.13
C LYS A 109 -7.43 -3.38 -15.65
N TRP A 110 -8.38 -3.28 -16.59
CA TRP A 110 -9.74 -2.88 -16.26
C TRP A 110 -10.54 -3.89 -15.42
N ASP A 111 -10.24 -5.19 -15.54
CA ASP A 111 -10.80 -6.22 -14.63
C ASP A 111 -10.38 -5.97 -13.17
N GLU A 112 -9.11 -5.61 -12.96
CA GLU A 112 -8.62 -5.27 -11.63
C GLU A 112 -9.18 -3.92 -11.18
N PHE A 113 -9.31 -2.94 -12.09
CA PHE A 113 -9.92 -1.65 -11.80
C PHE A 113 -11.31 -1.81 -11.21
N GLU A 114 -12.18 -2.58 -11.88
CA GLU A 114 -13.54 -2.85 -11.42
C GLU A 114 -13.53 -3.51 -10.03
N CYS A 115 -12.70 -4.53 -9.84
CA CYS A 115 -12.56 -5.23 -8.56
C CYS A 115 -12.14 -4.28 -7.42
N VAL A 116 -11.11 -3.46 -7.65
CA VAL A 116 -10.60 -2.46 -6.70
C VAL A 116 -11.68 -1.42 -6.40
N TYR A 117 -12.41 -0.94 -7.42
CA TYR A 117 -13.44 0.07 -7.28
C TYR A 117 -14.63 -0.43 -6.47
N GLN A 118 -15.13 -1.64 -6.75
CA GLN A 118 -16.18 -2.27 -5.96
C GLN A 118 -15.74 -2.47 -4.49
N ARG A 119 -14.48 -2.87 -4.28
CA ARG A 119 -13.93 -3.08 -2.93
C ARG A 119 -13.79 -1.76 -2.16
N MET A 120 -13.47 -0.66 -2.84
CA MET A 120 -13.46 0.69 -2.27
C MET A 120 -14.84 1.06 -1.71
N LEU A 121 -15.89 0.88 -2.53
CA LEU A 121 -17.28 1.17 -2.12
C LEU A 121 -17.72 0.27 -0.96
N HIS A 122 -17.40 -1.03 -1.01
CA HIS A 122 -17.73 -1.98 0.06
C HIS A 122 -17.07 -1.62 1.41
N HIS A 123 -15.90 -0.97 1.40
CA HIS A 123 -15.23 -0.49 2.61
C HIS A 123 -15.72 0.90 3.08
N GLY A 124 -16.77 1.44 2.45
CA GLY A 124 -17.39 2.70 2.84
C GLY A 124 -16.74 3.95 2.24
N TYR A 125 -15.75 3.79 1.35
CA TYR A 125 -15.16 4.91 0.62
C TYR A 125 -16.08 5.33 -0.52
N GLN A 126 -16.27 6.64 -0.68
CA GLN A 126 -17.22 7.20 -1.62
C GLN A 126 -16.57 7.48 -2.98
N PHE A 127 -17.42 7.55 -4.01
CA PHE A 127 -17.03 8.07 -5.31
C PHE A 127 -16.66 9.56 -5.20
N ASP A 128 -15.44 9.89 -5.58
CA ASP A 128 -14.95 11.25 -5.71
C ASP A 128 -14.94 11.62 -7.19
N VAL A 129 -15.84 12.51 -7.59
CA VAL A 129 -15.99 12.94 -9.00
C VAL A 129 -14.67 13.45 -9.57
N LYS A 130 -13.86 14.18 -8.80
CA LYS A 130 -12.59 14.75 -9.28
C LYS A 130 -11.53 13.68 -9.50
N ARG A 131 -11.49 12.64 -8.66
CA ARG A 131 -10.50 11.56 -8.73
C ARG A 131 -10.92 10.42 -9.66
N HIS A 132 -12.19 10.05 -9.64
CA HIS A 132 -12.65 8.79 -10.21
C HIS A 132 -13.38 8.94 -11.54
N LEU A 133 -14.02 10.08 -11.83
CA LEU A 133 -14.84 10.24 -13.05
C LEU A 133 -14.06 9.91 -14.31
N ARG A 134 -12.82 10.43 -14.43
CA ARG A 134 -11.98 10.17 -15.61
C ARG A 134 -11.68 8.69 -15.77
N LEU A 135 -11.27 8.02 -14.69
CA LEU A 135 -10.88 6.61 -14.70
C LEU A 135 -12.07 5.71 -15.04
N VAL A 136 -13.26 6.02 -14.49
CA VAL A 136 -14.50 5.29 -14.78
C VAL A 136 -14.93 5.48 -16.24
N LEU A 137 -14.78 6.68 -16.80
CA LEU A 137 -15.06 6.92 -18.22
C LEU A 137 -14.08 6.17 -19.14
N GLU A 138 -12.81 6.07 -18.76
CA GLU A 138 -11.81 5.28 -19.50
C GLU A 138 -12.14 3.78 -19.45
N ALA A 139 -12.49 3.25 -18.27
CA ALA A 139 -12.94 1.87 -18.11
C ALA A 139 -14.20 1.57 -18.94
N SER A 140 -15.18 2.48 -18.93
CA SER A 140 -16.41 2.35 -19.71
C SER A 140 -16.14 2.33 -21.22
N LYS A 141 -15.22 3.16 -21.72
CA LYS A 141 -14.78 3.12 -23.13
C LYS A 141 -14.09 1.80 -23.49
N ALA A 142 -13.45 1.15 -22.52
CA ALA A 142 -12.85 -0.18 -22.67
C ALA A 142 -13.88 -1.33 -22.54
N GLY A 143 -15.17 -1.03 -22.38
CA GLY A 143 -16.24 -2.02 -22.33
C GLY A 143 -16.42 -2.70 -20.97
N LYS A 144 -16.01 -2.02 -19.89
CA LYS A 144 -16.19 -2.46 -18.51
C LYS A 144 -17.21 -1.61 -17.77
#